data_AF-A0A9E1NTA1-F1
#
_entry.id   AF-A0A9E1NTA1-F1
#
_cell.length_a   1.000
_cell.length_b   1.000
_cell.length_c   1.000
_cell.angle_alpha   90.00
_cell.angle_beta   90.00
_cell.angle_gamma   90.00
#
_symmetry.space_group_name_H-M   'P 1'
#
loop_
_entity.id
_entity.type
_entity.pdbx_description
1 polymer ?
#
loop_
_entity_poly.entity_id
_entity_poly.type
_entity_poly.pdbx_seq_one_letter_code
_entity_poly.pdbx_strand_id
1 'polypeptide(L)'
;NWIQLDAPRHFFLYSIESLKILAEKTKFKIKEIIYDSNESQFWGSQQFSEDIPLLAENSYAKNPAKSIFSRAEIKGYKKMARELNSCSQGDQAAIYMVKE
;
A
#
# COMPACT_ATOMS: atom_id res chain seq x y z
N ASN A 1 7.33 -8.59 -8.25
CA ASN A 1 6.62 -7.40 -8.78
C ASN A 1 5.73 -6.82 -7.70
N TRP A 2 6.01 -5.61 -7.20
CA TRP A 2 5.19 -4.97 -6.15
C TRP A 2 4.35 -3.86 -6.75
N ILE A 3 3.04 -3.88 -6.51
CA ILE A 3 2.16 -2.79 -6.98
C ILE A 3 2.52 -1.47 -6.29
N GLN A 4 2.31 -0.35 -6.97
CA GLN A 4 2.65 1.00 -6.50
C GLN A 4 4.14 1.30 -6.42
N LEU A 5 5.07 0.33 -6.47
CA LEU A 5 6.52 0.60 -6.49
C LEU A 5 7.06 0.91 -7.91
N ASP A 6 6.32 1.67 -8.71
CA ASP A 6 6.68 2.00 -10.09
C ASP A 6 7.67 3.18 -10.14
N ALA A 7 8.75 3.06 -10.92
CA ALA A 7 9.60 4.19 -11.27
C ALA A 7 8.88 5.11 -12.28
N PRO A 8 9.05 6.45 -12.23
CA PRO A 8 9.90 7.24 -11.32
C PRO A 8 9.15 7.80 -10.09
N ARG A 9 8.00 7.23 -9.69
CA ARG A 9 7.14 7.84 -8.64
C ARG A 9 7.78 7.84 -7.24
N HIS A 10 8.75 6.98 -6.98
CA HIS A 10 9.35 6.76 -5.66
C HIS A 10 10.85 7.02 -5.65
N PHE A 11 11.27 8.28 -5.69
CA PHE A 11 12.68 8.67 -5.55
C PHE A 11 13.23 8.38 -4.14
N PHE A 12 12.37 8.52 -3.12
CA PHE A 12 12.71 8.29 -1.72
C PHE A 12 11.61 7.48 -1.05
N LEU A 13 11.98 6.39 -0.38
CA LEU A 13 11.11 5.65 0.52
C LEU A 13 11.50 6.00 1.96
N TYR A 14 10.73 6.89 2.58
CA TYR A 14 11.02 7.33 3.93
C TYR A 14 10.65 6.27 4.96
N SER A 15 11.56 6.02 5.91
CA SER A 15 11.19 5.34 7.15
C SER A 15 10.47 6.31 8.09
N ILE A 16 9.69 5.80 9.04
CA ILE A 16 9.07 6.63 10.09
C ILE A 16 10.13 7.45 10.84
N GLU A 17 11.31 6.89 11.08
CA GLU A 17 12.40 7.59 11.76
C GLU A 17 12.93 8.78 10.94
N SER A 18 13.10 8.60 9.63
CA SER A 18 13.51 9.69 8.75
C SER A 18 12.46 10.81 8.69
N LEU A 19 11.16 10.48 8.78
CA LEU A 19 10.08 11.46 8.84
C LEU A 19 10.07 12.23 10.15
N LYS A 20 10.36 11.58 11.29
CA LYS A 20 10.50 12.27 12.58
C LYS A 20 11.62 13.31 12.53
N ILE A 21 12.80 12.90 12.05
CA ILE A 21 13.96 13.81 11.90
C ILE A 21 13.60 14.99 10.99
N LEU A 22 12.88 14.74 9.89
CA LEU A 22 12.44 15.80 8.97
C LEU A 22 11.43 16.74 9.62
N ALA A 23 10.48 16.21 10.38
CA ALA A 23 9.47 16.99 11.08
C ALA A 23 10.13 17.94 12.10
N GLU A 24 11.05 17.44 12.93
CA GLU A 24 11.79 18.25 13.91
C GLU A 24 12.57 19.40 13.24
N LYS A 25 13.27 19.11 12.13
CA LYS A 25 14.02 20.11 11.37
C LYS A 25 13.14 21.20 10.75
N THR A 26 11.86 20.93 10.56
CA THR A 26 10.91 21.82 9.88
C THR A 26 9.89 22.45 10.82
N LYS A 27 10.04 22.27 12.15
CA LYS A 27 9.11 22.75 13.19
C LYS A 27 7.72 22.13 13.06
N PHE A 28 7.67 20.83 12.76
CA PHE A 28 6.48 20.01 12.79
C PHE A 28 6.64 18.87 13.80
N LYS A 29 5.50 18.37 14.29
CA LYS A 29 5.40 17.11 15.03
C LYS A 29 4.49 16.16 14.29
N ILE A 30 4.85 14.87 14.29
CA ILE A 30 3.92 13.82 13.86
C ILE A 30 2.85 13.69 14.94
N LYS A 31 1.60 13.97 14.55
CA LYS A 31 0.43 13.82 15.41
C LYS A 31 -0.07 12.37 15.39
N GLU A 32 -0.12 11.78 14.20
CA GLU A 32 -0.74 10.47 13.99
C GLU A 32 -0.14 9.81 12.74
N ILE A 33 -0.04 8.48 12.80
CA ILE A 33 0.33 7.62 11.68
C ILE A 33 -0.79 6.60 11.53
N ILE A 34 -1.42 6.55 10.35
CA ILE A 34 -2.48 5.60 10.04
C ILE A 34 -1.97 4.66 8.96
N TYR A 35 -1.87 3.37 9.28
CA TYR A 35 -1.61 2.32 8.29
C TYR A 35 -2.94 1.92 7.66
N ASP A 36 -3.13 2.30 6.40
CA ASP A 36 -4.40 2.22 5.67
C ASP A 36 -4.32 1.34 4.42
N SER A 37 -3.36 0.43 4.39
CA SER A 37 -3.23 -0.53 3.30
C SER A 37 -4.47 -1.40 3.15
N ASN A 38 -4.71 -1.87 1.93
CA ASN A 38 -5.83 -2.76 1.64
C ASN A 38 -5.35 -3.99 0.85
N GLU A 39 -6.29 -4.83 0.41
CA GLU A 39 -5.97 -6.06 -0.32
C GLU A 39 -5.23 -5.84 -1.64
N SER A 40 -5.21 -4.62 -2.18
CA SER A 40 -4.54 -4.27 -3.44
C SER A 40 -3.07 -4.56 -3.43
N GLN A 41 -2.41 -4.42 -2.28
CA GLN A 41 -0.99 -4.76 -2.11
C GLN A 41 -0.69 -6.21 -2.52
N PHE A 42 -1.66 -7.11 -2.34
CA PHE A 42 -1.52 -8.52 -2.67
C PHE A 42 -1.96 -8.82 -4.09
N TRP A 43 -3.24 -8.59 -4.42
CA TRP A 43 -3.75 -8.97 -5.74
C TRP A 43 -3.07 -8.18 -6.85
N GLY A 44 -2.71 -6.91 -6.61
CA GLY A 44 -2.01 -6.08 -7.59
C GLY A 44 -0.62 -6.62 -7.90
N SER A 45 0.13 -6.97 -6.85
CA SER A 45 1.47 -7.56 -6.96
C SER A 45 1.44 -8.94 -7.62
N GLN A 46 0.44 -9.76 -7.29
CA GLN A 46 0.26 -11.06 -7.93
C GLN A 46 -0.08 -10.92 -9.41
N GLN A 47 -0.97 -10.01 -9.81
CA GLN A 47 -1.25 -9.77 -11.23
C GLN A 47 0.01 -9.39 -12.00
N PHE A 48 0.83 -8.50 -11.46
CA PHE A 48 2.08 -8.13 -12.11
C PHE A 48 3.06 -9.30 -12.19
N SER A 49 2.98 -10.26 -11.27
CA SER A 49 3.80 -11.49 -11.32
C SER A 49 3.32 -12.46 -12.39
N GLU A 50 2.05 -12.35 -12.81
CA GLU A 50 1.42 -13.11 -13.90
C GLU A 50 1.38 -12.33 -15.23
N ASP A 51 2.15 -11.25 -15.36
CA ASP A 51 2.16 -10.35 -16.53
C ASP A 51 0.77 -9.79 -16.90
N ILE A 52 -0.11 -9.58 -15.92
CA ILE A 52 -1.41 -8.94 -16.08
C ILE A 52 -1.31 -7.46 -15.66
N PRO A 53 -1.37 -6.51 -16.60
CA PRO A 53 -1.38 -5.09 -16.27
C PRO A 53 -2.57 -4.70 -15.39
N LEU A 54 -2.39 -3.68 -14.56
CA LEU A 54 -3.41 -3.22 -13.59
C LEU A 54 -4.73 -2.87 -14.27
N LEU A 55 -4.69 -2.33 -15.49
CA LEU A 55 -5.86 -1.90 -16.25
C LEU A 55 -6.25 -2.85 -17.40
N ALA A 56 -5.70 -4.06 -17.43
CA ALA A 56 -6.09 -5.08 -18.41
C ALA A 56 -7.57 -5.47 -18.26
N GLU A 57 -8.20 -5.93 -19.34
CA GLU A 57 -9.62 -6.31 -19.32
C GLU A 57 -9.95 -7.46 -18.35
N ASN A 58 -8.97 -8.34 -18.11
CA ASN A 58 -9.04 -9.45 -17.16
C ASN A 58 -8.43 -9.10 -15.79
N SER A 59 -8.12 -7.84 -15.50
CA SER A 59 -7.58 -7.47 -14.20
C SER A 59 -8.67 -7.44 -13.12
N TYR A 60 -8.33 -7.70 -11.87
CA TYR A 60 -9.21 -7.52 -10.73
C TYR A 60 -9.69 -6.07 -10.57
N ALA A 61 -8.87 -5.08 -10.95
CA ALA A 61 -9.26 -3.68 -10.88
C ALA A 61 -10.33 -3.31 -11.92
N LYS A 62 -10.37 -3.98 -13.07
CA LYS A 62 -11.33 -3.71 -14.16
C LYS A 62 -12.50 -4.68 -14.20
N ASN A 63 -12.23 -5.96 -14.03
CA ASN A 63 -13.19 -7.04 -14.09
C ASN A 63 -12.88 -8.15 -13.08
N PRO A 64 -13.26 -7.96 -11.80
CA PRO A 64 -13.07 -8.96 -10.75
C PRO A 64 -13.55 -10.37 -11.14
N ALA A 65 -14.65 -10.46 -11.92
CA ALA A 65 -15.24 -11.73 -12.32
C ALA A 65 -14.43 -12.48 -13.37
N LYS A 66 -13.61 -11.79 -14.17
CA LYS A 66 -12.68 -12.38 -15.15
C LYS A 66 -11.22 -12.42 -14.65
N SER A 67 -10.99 -11.99 -13.41
CA SER A 67 -9.65 -12.01 -12.83
C SER A 67 -9.20 -13.42 -12.47
N ILE A 68 -7.90 -13.55 -12.20
CA ILE A 68 -7.28 -14.81 -11.74
C ILE A 68 -7.65 -15.18 -10.30
N PHE A 69 -8.35 -14.32 -9.56
CA PHE A 69 -8.61 -14.52 -8.13
C PHE A 69 -10.01 -15.02 -7.86
N SER A 70 -10.11 -16.01 -6.98
CA SER A 70 -11.36 -16.41 -6.36
C SER A 70 -11.81 -15.41 -5.29
N ARG A 71 -13.11 -15.43 -4.98
CA ARG A 71 -13.68 -14.66 -3.85
C ARG A 71 -13.04 -15.02 -2.51
N ALA A 72 -12.58 -16.26 -2.33
CA ALA A 72 -11.94 -16.72 -1.11
C ALA A 72 -10.54 -16.12 -0.94
N GLU A 73 -9.75 -16.07 -2.02
CA GLU A 73 -8.42 -15.44 -2.02
C GLU A 73 -8.50 -13.95 -1.68
N ILE A 74 -9.40 -13.22 -2.32
CA ILE A 74 -9.62 -11.79 -2.01
C ILE A 74 -10.02 -11.59 -0.55
N LYS A 75 -10.88 -12.47 -0.01
CA LYS A 75 -11.25 -12.42 1.42
C LYS A 75 -10.04 -12.67 2.32
N GLY A 76 -9.15 -13.58 1.93
CA GLY A 76 -7.86 -13.82 2.58
C GLY A 76 -6.97 -12.58 2.55
N TYR A 77 -6.79 -11.97 1.39
CA TYR A 77 -6.02 -10.73 1.22
C TYR A 77 -6.56 -9.57 2.07
N LYS A 78 -7.89 -9.41 2.13
CA LYS A 78 -8.53 -8.42 3.02
C LYS A 78 -8.23 -8.66 4.49
N LYS A 79 -8.19 -9.93 4.93
CA LYS A 79 -7.85 -10.27 6.31
C LYS A 79 -6.39 -9.95 6.59
N MET A 80 -5.47 -10.38 5.71
CA MET A 80 -4.04 -10.11 5.86
C MET A 80 -3.72 -8.62 5.87
N ALA A 81 -4.37 -7.81 5.01
CA ALA A 81 -4.17 -6.36 5.00
C ALA A 81 -4.55 -5.72 6.35
N ARG A 82 -5.65 -6.15 6.98
CA ARG A 82 -6.04 -5.67 8.32
C ARG A 82 -5.03 -6.09 9.39
N GLU A 83 -4.53 -7.33 9.32
CA GLU A 83 -3.51 -7.83 10.25
C GLU A 83 -2.22 -7.01 10.12
N LEU A 84 -1.74 -6.78 8.89
CA LEU A 84 -0.56 -5.94 8.62
C LEU A 84 -0.74 -4.51 9.12
N ASN A 85 -1.90 -3.88 8.89
CA ASN A 85 -2.18 -2.53 9.41
C ASN A 85 -2.14 -2.50 10.94
N SER A 86 -2.71 -3.51 11.61
CA SER A 86 -2.71 -3.59 13.09
C SER A 86 -1.31 -3.72 13.68
N CYS A 87 -0.37 -4.29 12.90
CA CYS A 87 1.02 -4.46 13.28
C CYS A 87 1.94 -3.39 12.67
N SER A 88 1.41 -2.33 12.05
CA SER A 88 2.20 -1.27 11.41
C SER A 88 3.12 -1.75 10.27
N GLN A 89 2.69 -2.80 9.57
CA GLN A 89 3.42 -3.47 8.48
C GLN A 89 2.66 -3.41 7.15
N GLY A 90 1.68 -2.51 7.01
CA GLY A 90 1.07 -2.20 5.73
C GLY A 90 2.07 -1.57 4.75
N ASP A 91 1.79 -1.68 3.45
CA ASP A 91 2.58 -1.12 2.36
C ASP A 91 2.43 0.40 2.16
N GLN A 92 1.48 1.03 2.84
CA GLN A 92 1.24 2.47 2.81
C GLN A 92 0.77 2.98 4.18
N ALA A 93 1.02 4.26 4.43
CA ALA A 93 0.56 4.95 5.63
C ALA A 93 0.31 6.43 5.36
N ALA A 94 -0.71 6.98 6.01
CA ALA A 94 -0.98 8.41 6.07
C ALA A 94 -0.32 9.02 7.32
N ILE A 95 0.46 10.08 7.12
CA ILE A 95 1.21 10.76 8.18
C ILE A 95 0.60 12.15 8.42
N TYR A 96 -0.02 12.35 9.58
CA TYR A 96 -0.58 13.64 9.95
C TYR A 96 0.43 14.41 10.79
N MET A 97 0.78 15.60 10.31
CA MET A 97 1.71 16.49 11.00
C MET A 97 1.02 17.79 11.41
N VAL A 98 1.42 18.33 12.56
CA VAL A 98 1.00 19.64 13.04
C VAL A 98 2.22 20.52 13.22
N LYS A 99 2.06 21.81 12.94
CA LYS A 99 3.12 22.78 13.19
C LYS A 99 3.28 22.96 14.71
N GLU A 100 4.53 23.02 15.15
CA GLU A 100 4.87 23.41 16.53
C GLU A 100 4.57 24.88 16.82
#